data_AF-A0XZL4-F1
#
_entry.id   AF-A0XZL4-F1
#
_cell.length_a   1.000
_cell.length_b   1.000
_cell.length_c   1.000
_cell.angle_alpha   90.00
_cell.angle_beta   90.00
_cell.angle_gamma   90.00
#
_symmetry.space_group_name_H-M   'P 1'
#
loop_
_entity.id
_entity.type
_entity.pdbx_description
1 polymer ?
#
loop_
_entity_poly.entity_id
_entity_poly.type
_entity_poly.pdbx_seq_one_letter_code
_entity_poly.pdbx_strand_id
1 'polypeptide(L)'
;MTRVEAVREQLTFQNEDALVNPATAVAFGQQIGAQYMLYGNLSSIVKTNADKSDVYYKFTMRLMDMKSGLIEWADETEIRKTKEKSTFGW
;
A
#
# COMPACT_ATOMS: atom_id res chain seq x y z
N MET A 1 -4.66 -14.30 -8.62
CA MET A 1 -5.66 -13.84 -7.63
C MET A 1 -5.73 -12.34 -7.73
N THR A 2 -6.84 -11.85 -8.22
CA THR A 2 -6.99 -10.53 -8.81
C THR A 2 -7.33 -9.52 -7.71
N ARG A 3 -6.82 -8.29 -7.79
CA ARG A 3 -7.06 -7.21 -6.81
C ARG A 3 -8.55 -6.98 -6.49
N VAL A 4 -9.44 -7.42 -7.39
CA VAL A 4 -10.89 -7.43 -7.25
C VAL A 4 -11.37 -8.35 -6.13
N GLU A 5 -10.71 -9.49 -5.91
CA GLU A 5 -11.02 -10.44 -4.82
C GLU A 5 -10.68 -9.84 -3.46
N ALA A 6 -9.51 -9.21 -3.32
CA ALA A 6 -9.09 -8.54 -2.08
C ALA A 6 -10.02 -7.35 -1.73
N VAL A 7 -10.48 -6.59 -2.73
CA VAL A 7 -11.47 -5.53 -2.52
C VAL A 7 -12.82 -6.11 -2.10
N ARG A 8 -13.25 -7.24 -2.67
CA ARG A 8 -14.48 -7.93 -2.26
C ARG A 8 -14.40 -8.43 -0.83
N GLU A 9 -13.29 -9.05 -0.43
CA GLU A 9 -13.06 -9.55 0.93
C GLU A 9 -13.11 -8.42 1.96
N GLN A 10 -12.48 -7.28 1.67
CA GLN A 10 -12.52 -6.10 2.52
C GLN A 10 -13.93 -5.49 2.64
N LEU A 11 -14.74 -5.57 1.56
CA LEU A 11 -16.13 -5.12 1.58
C LEU A 11 -17.03 -6.07 2.37
N THR A 12 -16.82 -7.38 2.25
CA THR A 12 -17.55 -8.39 3.04
C THR A 12 -17.24 -8.23 4.53
N PHE A 13 -15.96 -8.05 4.89
CA PHE A 13 -15.52 -7.81 6.26
C PHE A 13 -16.16 -6.56 6.89
N GLN A 14 -16.28 -5.47 6.13
CA GLN A 14 -16.93 -4.23 6.61
C GLN A 14 -18.45 -4.35 6.77
N ASN A 15 -19.12 -5.27 6.07
CA ASN A 15 -20.58 -5.40 6.09
C ASN A 15 -21.08 -6.48 7.05
N GLU A 16 -20.26 -7.47 7.43
CA GLU A 16 -20.68 -8.61 8.25
C GLU A 16 -20.23 -8.55 9.73
N ASP A 17 -19.29 -7.68 10.09
CA ASP A 17 -18.76 -7.61 11.47
C ASP A 17 -19.53 -6.59 12.34
N ALA A 18 -20.04 -7.05 13.49
CA ALA A 18 -20.84 -6.28 14.44
C ALA A 18 -20.06 -5.14 15.15
N LEU A 19 -18.78 -4.97 14.81
CA LEU A 19 -17.88 -3.91 15.29
C LEU A 19 -17.80 -2.69 14.35
N VAL A 20 -18.45 -2.74 13.18
CA VAL A 20 -18.43 -1.65 12.20
C VAL A 20 -19.78 -0.93 12.21
N ASN A 21 -19.76 0.39 12.42
CA ASN A 21 -20.96 1.20 12.38
C ASN A 21 -21.54 1.20 10.95
N PRO A 22 -22.74 0.63 10.72
CA PRO A 22 -23.32 0.53 9.38
C PRO A 22 -23.59 1.88 8.73
N ALA A 23 -23.71 2.96 9.52
CA ALA A 23 -23.86 4.32 9.00
C ALA A 23 -22.56 4.87 8.35
N THR A 24 -21.42 4.25 8.64
CA THR A 24 -20.11 4.61 8.08
C THR A 24 -19.63 3.63 7.00
N ALA A 25 -20.36 2.53 6.77
CA ALA A 25 -20.06 1.58 5.72
C ALA A 25 -20.30 2.23 4.35
N VAL A 26 -19.26 2.30 3.53
CA VAL A 26 -19.32 2.93 2.20
C VAL A 26 -20.21 2.09 1.28
N ALA A 27 -21.39 2.60 0.95
CA ALA A 27 -22.29 1.94 0.01
C ALA A 27 -21.65 1.85 -1.39
N PHE A 28 -21.74 0.67 -2.01
CA PHE A 28 -21.23 0.41 -3.35
C PHE A 28 -21.87 1.38 -4.36
N GLY A 29 -21.06 2.21 -5.02
CA GLY A 29 -21.52 3.23 -5.97
C GLY A 29 -21.84 4.63 -5.38
N GLN A 30 -21.73 4.82 -4.05
CA GLN A 30 -21.78 6.15 -3.41
C GLN A 30 -20.38 6.70 -3.08
N GLN A 31 -19.32 6.10 -3.62
CA GLN A 31 -17.99 6.68 -3.51
C GLN A 31 -18.06 8.10 -4.08
N ILE A 32 -17.92 9.12 -3.21
CA ILE A 32 -17.71 10.51 -3.62
C ILE A 32 -16.62 10.45 -4.68
N GLY A 33 -16.90 10.96 -5.88
CA GLY A 33 -15.94 10.94 -6.99
C GLY A 33 -14.59 11.37 -6.46
N ALA A 34 -13.59 10.48 -6.54
CA ALA A 34 -12.32 10.69 -5.88
C ALA A 34 -11.75 12.03 -6.34
N GLN A 35 -11.51 12.95 -5.39
CA GLN A 35 -10.97 14.28 -5.72
C GLN A 35 -9.49 14.18 -6.09
N TYR A 36 -8.79 13.21 -5.51
CA TYR A 36 -7.39 12.94 -5.77
C TYR A 36 -7.16 11.46 -6.05
N MET A 37 -6.27 11.18 -7.01
CA MET A 37 -5.78 9.85 -7.35
C MET A 37 -4.33 9.71 -6.90
N LEU A 38 -4.08 8.82 -5.94
CA LEU A 38 -2.72 8.42 -5.55
C LEU A 38 -2.29 7.19 -6.36
N TYR A 39 -1.19 7.30 -7.11
CA TYR A 39 -0.64 6.20 -7.90
C TYR A 39 0.89 6.23 -7.89
N GLY A 40 1.51 5.07 -8.14
CA GLY A 40 2.95 4.95 -7.99
C GLY A 40 3.53 3.59 -8.34
N ASN A 41 4.85 3.50 -8.23
CA ASN A 41 5.62 2.28 -8.38
C ASN A 41 6.28 1.92 -7.04
N LEU A 42 6.26 0.62 -6.73
CA LEU A 42 7.07 0.02 -5.69
C LEU A 42 8.03 -0.97 -6.34
N SER A 43 9.33 -0.73 -6.19
CA SER A 43 10.38 -1.66 -6.59
C SER A 43 11.15 -2.13 -5.36
N SER A 44 11.45 -3.42 -5.29
CA SER A 44 12.28 -3.99 -4.23
C SER A 44 13.41 -4.82 -4.80
N ILE A 45 14.61 -4.63 -4.27
CA ILE A 45 15.79 -5.44 -4.57
C ILE A 45 16.22 -6.12 -3.27
N VAL A 46 16.13 -7.46 -3.24
CA VAL A 46 16.60 -8.28 -2.13
C VAL A 46 17.95 -8.87 -2.50
N LYS A 47 18.97 -8.63 -1.68
CA LYS A 47 20.29 -9.25 -1.78
C LYS A 47 20.52 -10.09 -0.53
N THR A 48 20.75 -11.38 -0.70
CA THR A 48 21.00 -12.30 0.43
C THR A 48 22.33 -12.99 0.23
N ASN A 49 23.22 -12.84 1.21
CA ASN A 49 24.45 -13.61 1.37
C ASN A 49 24.30 -14.53 2.59
N ALA A 50 25.24 -15.47 2.79
CA ALA A 50 25.19 -16.48 3.86
C ALA A 50 24.84 -15.89 5.25
N ASP A 51 25.42 -14.71 5.56
CA ASP A 51 25.35 -14.10 6.90
C ASP A 51 24.60 -12.76 6.93
N LYS A 52 24.21 -12.21 5.77
CA LYS A 52 23.58 -10.88 5.67
C LYS A 52 22.46 -10.83 4.63
N SER A 53 21.36 -10.16 4.98
CA SER A 53 20.28 -9.83 4.05
C SER A 53 20.15 -8.31 3.95
N ASP A 54 20.28 -7.80 2.73
CA ASP A 54 20.09 -6.40 2.37
C ASP A 54 18.81 -6.29 1.52
N VAL A 55 17.83 -5.57 2.03
CA VAL A 55 16.58 -5.30 1.32
C VAL A 55 16.52 -3.82 1.01
N TYR A 56 16.43 -3.50 -0.28
CA TYR A 56 16.31 -2.14 -0.77
C TYR A 56 14.92 -1.95 -1.37
N TYR A 57 14.22 -0.91 -0.92
CA TYR A 57 12.92 -0.51 -1.44
C TYR A 57 13.02 0.87 -2.08
N LYS A 58 12.41 1.03 -3.24
CA LYS A 58 12.23 2.31 -3.91
C LYS A 58 10.74 2.53 -4.14
N PHE A 59 10.22 3.60 -3.55
CA PHE A 59 8.84 4.04 -3.66
C PHE A 59 8.82 5.31 -4.50
N THR A 60 8.06 5.32 -5.59
CA THR A 60 7.75 6.53 -6.34
C THR A 60 6.25 6.74 -6.30
N MET A 61 5.77 7.81 -5.66
CA MET A 61 4.34 8.09 -5.52
C MET A 61 3.99 9.45 -6.11
N ARG A 62 2.77 9.55 -6.66
CA ARG A 62 2.19 10.77 -7.23
C ARG A 62 0.73 10.89 -6.82
N LEU A 63 0.35 12.08 -6.39
CA LEU A 63 -1.03 12.46 -6.11
C LEU A 63 -1.49 13.42 -7.22
N MET A 64 -2.52 13.02 -7.95
CA MET A 64 -3.13 13.83 -9.01
C MET A 64 -4.50 14.32 -8.58
N ASP A 65 -4.77 15.60 -8.76
CA ASP A 65 -6.13 16.15 -8.68
C ASP A 65 -6.92 15.67 -9.90
N MET A 66 -8.03 14.97 -9.68
CA MET A 66 -8.84 14.39 -10.77
C MET A 66 -9.70 15.42 -11.49
N LYS A 67 -9.90 16.61 -10.91
CA LYS A 67 -10.65 17.71 -11.51
C LYS A 67 -9.78 18.54 -12.45
N SER A 68 -8.53 18.83 -12.05
CA SER A 68 -7.60 19.61 -12.87
C SER A 68 -6.67 18.73 -13.75
N GLY A 69 -6.47 17.47 -13.37
CA GLY A 69 -5.49 16.57 -13.99
C GLY A 69 -4.03 16.88 -13.59
N LEU A 70 -3.80 17.80 -12.66
CA LEU A 70 -2.47 18.21 -12.24
C LEU A 70 -1.92 17.29 -11.14
N ILE A 71 -0.59 17.10 -11.14
CA ILE A 71 0.11 16.42 -10.05
C ILE A 71 0.35 17.44 -8.94
N GLU A 72 -0.39 17.30 -7.85
CA GLU A 72 -0.29 18.18 -6.68
C GLU A 72 0.85 17.78 -5.75
N TRP A 73 1.23 16.49 -5.78
CA TRP A 73 2.34 15.99 -4.97
C TRP A 73 3.03 14.82 -5.68
N ALA A 74 4.35 14.79 -5.59
CA ALA A 74 5.17 13.69 -6.06
C ALA A 74 6.37 13.52 -5.14
N ASP A 75 6.64 12.30 -4.74
CA ASP A 75 7.78 11.99 -3.90
C ASP A 75 8.41 10.65 -4.27
N GLU A 76 9.70 10.55 -4.01
CA GLU A 76 10.50 9.35 -4.20
C GLU A 76 11.27 9.06 -2.92
N THR A 77 11.01 7.90 -2.33
CA THR A 77 11.65 7.47 -1.10
C THR A 77 12.41 6.17 -1.31
N GLU A 78 13.66 6.17 -0.88
CA GLU A 78 14.52 4.99 -0.89
C GLU A 78 14.77 4.51 0.55
N ILE A 79 14.46 3.24 0.81
CA ILE A 79 14.62 2.65 2.13
C ILE A 79 15.52 1.43 2.00
N ARG A 80 16.66 1.46 2.70
CA ARG A 80 17.56 0.30 2.84
C ARG A 80 17.38 -0.31 4.23
N LYS A 81 17.09 -1.60 4.27
CA LYS A 81 17.04 -2.41 5.49
C LYS A 81 18.15 -3.47 5.41
N THR A 82 19.03 -3.49 6.40
CA THR A 82 20.10 -4.48 6.52
C THR A 82 19.84 -5.33 7.74
N LYS A 83 19.89 -6.66 7.58
CA LYS A 83 19.80 -7.64 8.66
C LYS A 83 21.04 -8.50 8.65
N GLU A 84 21.77 -8.52 9.76
CA GLU A 84 22.86 -9.46 10.01
C GLU A 84 22.29 -10.68 10.75
N LYS A 85 22.64 -11.89 10.29
CA LYS A 85 22.35 -13.12 11.06
C LYS A 85 23.37 -13.19 12.20
N SER A 86 22.93 -12.97 13.44
CA SER A 86 23.75 -13.27 14.61
C SER A 86 23.92 -14.79 14.71
N THR A 87 25.17 -15.26 14.70
CA THR A 87 25.54 -16.66 14.97
C THR A 87 25.70 -16.96 16.46
N PHE A 88 25.33 -16.03 17.35
CA PHE A 88 25.41 -16.20 18.79
C PHE A 88 24.08 -15.86 19.48
N GLY A 89 23.49 -16.87 20.12
CA GLY A 89 22.28 -16.82 20.95
C GLY A 89 21.83 -18.25 21.23
N TRP A 90 21.95 -18.67 22.49
CA TRP A 90 21.66 -20.03 22.99
C TRP A 90 20.14 -20.27 23.06
#